data_AF-A0A2Z3KP68-F1
#
_entry.id   AF-A0A2Z3KP68-F1
#
_cell.length_a   1.000
_cell.length_b   1.000
_cell.length_c   1.000
_cell.angle_alpha   90.00
_cell.angle_beta   90.00
_cell.angle_gamma   90.00
#
_symmetry.space_group_name_H-M   'P 1'
#
loop_
_entity.id
_entity.type
_entity.pdbx_description
1 polymer ?
#
loop_
_entity_poly.entity_id
_entity_poly.type
_entity_poly.pdbx_seq_one_letter_code
_entity_poly.pdbx_strand_id
1 'polypeptide(L)'
;MIDHYVQQVRDCCKCFECASDEQWEESVRVALQDWGDLTCGNWIDDHDINLRVPLSAQCEGCCPKIARVNLPENWVQEDTIKVKVRAWFGLETKEYSVEWVFDEYTHDLMIDLTGVIDCCRSCLKYDLIIDYRVGTDDIPENLCRWFCSIAKVYMQLEESDCAACGSADSVAIVETDGTKDLSATIKYLAIKYFQGVIDEYSLCLLKSLEDWTVVV
;
A
#
# COMPACT_ATOMS: atom_id res chain seq x y z
N MET A 1 12.65 6.96 -11.92
CA MET A 1 11.57 6.76 -10.92
C MET A 1 12.11 7.08 -9.53
N ILE A 2 13.12 6.36 -9.02
CA ILE A 2 13.72 6.68 -7.70
C ILE A 2 14.27 8.10 -7.56
N ASP A 3 14.86 8.67 -8.63
CA ASP A 3 15.42 10.03 -8.58
C ASP A 3 14.33 11.12 -8.43
N HIS A 4 13.10 10.85 -8.88
CA HIS A 4 11.96 11.76 -8.70
C HIS A 4 11.49 11.74 -7.24
N TYR A 5 11.41 10.57 -6.62
CA TYR A 5 11.11 10.44 -5.18
C TYR A 5 12.16 11.09 -4.31
N VAL A 6 13.43 10.89 -4.66
CA VAL A 6 14.57 11.55 -4.01
C VAL A 6 14.36 13.07 -4.10
N GLN A 7 14.11 13.61 -5.30
CA GLN A 7 13.85 15.04 -5.48
C GLN A 7 12.64 15.55 -4.67
N GLN A 8 11.54 14.82 -4.60
CA GLN A 8 10.38 15.20 -3.78
C GLN A 8 10.71 15.28 -2.29
N VAL A 9 11.46 14.30 -1.77
CA VAL A 9 11.96 14.34 -0.38
C VAL A 9 12.86 15.55 -0.18
N ARG A 10 13.68 15.92 -1.17
CA ARG A 10 14.52 17.14 -1.12
C ARG A 10 13.67 18.39 -0.94
N ASP A 11 12.64 18.53 -1.76
CA ASP A 11 11.81 19.72 -1.82
C ASP A 11 10.99 19.91 -0.54
N CYS A 12 10.59 18.82 0.11
CA CYS A 12 9.88 18.89 1.39
C CYS A 12 10.81 18.98 2.62
N CYS A 13 12.10 18.70 2.46
CA CYS A 13 13.09 18.68 3.55
C CYS A 13 14.13 19.79 3.43
N LYS A 14 13.88 20.90 4.13
CA LYS A 14 14.80 22.05 4.20
C LYS A 14 16.09 21.79 5.00
N CYS A 15 16.26 20.58 5.53
CA CYS A 15 17.24 20.28 6.57
C CYS A 15 18.53 19.61 6.05
N PHE A 16 18.73 19.54 4.73
CA PHE A 16 19.85 18.81 4.13
C PHE A 16 21.03 19.69 3.71
N GLU A 17 21.08 20.94 4.17
CA GLU A 17 22.15 21.88 3.81
C GLU A 17 23.54 21.47 4.29
N CYS A 18 23.63 20.50 5.20
CA CYS A 18 24.87 20.11 5.89
C CYS A 18 25.47 18.78 5.41
N ALA A 19 24.84 18.10 4.46
CA ALA A 19 25.30 16.81 3.95
C ALA A 19 25.76 16.91 2.50
N SER A 20 26.65 16.01 2.07
CA SER A 20 26.93 15.92 0.63
C SER A 20 25.72 15.39 -0.12
N ASP A 21 25.58 15.77 -1.39
CA ASP A 21 24.49 15.28 -2.25
C ASP A 21 24.48 13.73 -2.27
N GLU A 22 25.64 13.08 -2.33
CA GLU A 22 25.76 11.60 -2.32
C GLU A 22 25.27 10.96 -1.01
N GLN A 23 25.62 11.52 0.16
CA GLN A 23 25.18 10.99 1.45
C GLN A 23 23.68 11.09 1.63
N TRP A 24 23.11 12.19 1.15
CA TRP A 24 21.69 12.44 1.21
C TRP A 24 20.90 11.52 0.27
N GLU A 25 21.33 11.39 -0.99
CA GLU A 25 20.68 10.50 -1.96
C GLU A 25 20.62 9.07 -1.46
N GLU A 26 21.73 8.57 -0.91
CA GLU A 26 21.78 7.21 -0.36
C GLU A 26 20.85 7.05 0.84
N SER A 27 20.80 8.03 1.74
CA SER A 27 19.94 7.97 2.93
C SER A 27 18.45 7.98 2.60
N VAL A 28 18.03 8.74 1.58
CA VAL A 28 16.65 8.73 1.09
C VAL A 28 16.32 7.40 0.40
N ARG A 29 17.25 6.85 -0.39
CA ARG A 29 17.08 5.53 -1.00
C ARG A 29 16.90 4.43 0.05
N VAL A 30 17.70 4.44 1.11
CA VAL A 30 17.54 3.49 2.21
C VAL A 30 16.19 3.67 2.92
N ALA A 31 15.74 4.91 3.15
CA ALA A 31 14.41 5.18 3.71
C ALA A 31 13.26 4.64 2.84
N LEU A 32 13.38 4.74 1.50
CA LEU A 32 12.43 4.19 0.53
C LEU A 32 12.42 2.66 0.52
N GLN A 33 13.59 2.03 0.64
CA GLN A 33 13.70 0.56 0.71
C GLN A 33 13.10 0.02 2.01
N ASP A 34 13.48 0.61 3.15
CA ASP A 34 12.95 0.25 4.47
C ASP A 34 11.42 0.38 4.52
N TRP A 35 10.87 1.42 3.89
CA TRP A 35 9.42 1.58 3.75
C TRP A 35 8.80 0.36 3.08
N GLY A 36 9.28 -0.03 1.90
CA GLY A 36 8.75 -1.17 1.15
C GLY A 36 8.77 -2.48 1.96
N ASP A 37 9.86 -2.70 2.71
CA ASP A 37 10.00 -3.86 3.60
C ASP A 37 8.97 -3.84 4.74
N LEU A 38 8.65 -2.66 5.27
CA LEU A 38 7.70 -2.48 6.37
C LEU A 38 6.23 -2.49 5.91
N THR A 39 5.95 -2.05 4.69
CA THR A 39 4.57 -1.83 4.20
C THR A 39 4.00 -2.97 3.37
N CYS A 40 4.57 -4.17 3.48
CA CYS A 40 4.18 -5.36 2.73
C CYS A 40 4.25 -5.18 1.20
N GLY A 41 5.06 -4.23 0.73
CA GLY A 41 5.13 -3.82 -0.68
C GLY A 41 5.27 -2.30 -0.80
N ASN A 42 5.98 -1.86 -1.83
CA ASN A 42 6.22 -0.44 -2.09
C ASN A 42 5.16 0.10 -3.05
N TRP A 43 4.02 0.56 -2.54
CA TRP A 43 2.94 1.11 -3.37
C TRP A 43 3.37 2.27 -4.30
N ILE A 44 4.56 2.84 -4.07
CA ILE A 44 5.23 3.85 -4.91
C ILE A 44 5.66 3.28 -6.28
N ASP A 45 5.78 1.96 -6.43
CA ASP A 45 5.90 1.33 -7.75
C ASP A 45 4.53 0.76 -8.16
N ASP A 46 4.30 0.55 -9.45
CA ASP A 46 3.06 -0.11 -9.91
C ASP A 46 2.99 -1.57 -9.41
N HIS A 47 1.87 -1.92 -8.78
CA HIS A 47 1.56 -3.26 -8.31
C HIS A 47 0.26 -3.76 -8.94
N ASP A 48 0.33 -4.91 -9.60
CA ASP A 48 -0.86 -5.62 -10.11
C ASP A 48 -1.56 -6.36 -8.96
N ILE A 49 -2.83 -6.07 -8.72
CA ILE A 49 -3.68 -6.75 -7.74
C ILE A 49 -4.69 -7.64 -8.47
N ASN A 50 -4.85 -8.87 -7.97
CA ASN A 50 -5.88 -9.83 -8.40
C ASN A 50 -6.78 -10.17 -7.20
N LEU A 51 -8.02 -9.69 -7.21
CA LEU A 51 -9.03 -10.05 -6.22
C LEU A 51 -9.98 -11.11 -6.77
N ARG A 52 -10.24 -12.14 -5.95
CA ARG A 52 -11.24 -13.17 -6.24
C ARG A 52 -12.30 -13.21 -5.15
N VAL A 53 -13.55 -12.89 -5.50
CA VAL A 53 -14.69 -12.87 -4.57
C VAL A 53 -15.68 -13.99 -4.93
N PRO A 54 -15.90 -15.00 -4.06
CA PRO A 54 -16.89 -16.03 -4.32
C PRO A 54 -18.31 -15.48 -4.16
N LEU A 55 -19.11 -15.54 -5.22
CA LEU A 55 -20.49 -15.04 -5.22
C LEU A 55 -21.52 -16.08 -4.77
N SER A 56 -21.13 -17.36 -4.77
CA SER A 56 -22.05 -18.49 -4.57
C SER A 56 -22.68 -18.55 -3.17
N ALA A 57 -22.03 -17.98 -2.16
CA ALA A 57 -22.56 -17.89 -0.79
C ALA A 57 -23.68 -16.84 -0.65
N GLN A 58 -23.80 -15.90 -1.60
CA GLN A 58 -24.78 -14.80 -1.55
C GLN A 58 -26.11 -15.15 -2.23
N CYS A 59 -26.24 -16.37 -2.78
CA CYS A 59 -27.37 -16.80 -3.60
C CYS A 59 -28.55 -17.42 -2.82
N GLU A 60 -28.60 -17.32 -1.48
CA GLU A 60 -29.61 -17.95 -0.60
C GLU A 60 -31.02 -17.29 -0.66
N GLY A 61 -31.47 -16.85 -1.83
CA GLY A 61 -32.87 -16.44 -2.04
C GLY A 61 -33.13 -15.59 -3.27
N CYS A 62 -32.29 -14.60 -3.57
CA CYS A 62 -32.38 -13.74 -4.74
C CYS A 62 -30.98 -13.45 -5.28
N CYS A 63 -30.79 -13.52 -6.61
CA CYS A 63 -29.52 -13.14 -7.19
C CYS A 63 -29.20 -11.67 -6.93
N PRO A 64 -27.98 -11.35 -6.46
CA PRO A 64 -27.53 -9.97 -6.49
C PRO A 64 -27.46 -9.51 -7.95
N LYS A 65 -28.15 -8.41 -8.25
CA LYS A 65 -28.03 -7.74 -9.56
C LYS A 65 -26.78 -6.88 -9.63
N ILE A 66 -26.38 -6.31 -8.50
CA ILE A 66 -25.19 -5.48 -8.38
C ILE A 66 -24.33 -6.07 -7.26
N ALA A 67 -23.04 -6.26 -7.53
CA ALA A 67 -22.04 -6.48 -6.50
C ALA A 67 -21.34 -5.16 -6.18
N ARG A 68 -21.06 -4.92 -4.90
CA ARG A 68 -20.26 -3.81 -4.41
C ARG A 68 -19.02 -4.37 -3.76
N VAL A 69 -17.86 -3.98 -4.26
CA VAL A 69 -16.55 -4.35 -3.72
C VAL A 69 -15.82 -3.07 -3.38
N ASN A 70 -15.38 -2.92 -2.12
CA ASN A 70 -14.53 -1.81 -1.74
C ASN A 70 -13.07 -2.16 -2.11
N LEU A 71 -12.39 -1.27 -2.83
CA LEU A 71 -10.96 -1.38 -3.15
C LEU A 71 -10.20 -0.49 -2.16
N PRO A 72 -9.72 -1.03 -1.02
CA PRO A 72 -9.28 -0.23 0.10
C PRO A 72 -7.97 0.52 -0.15
N GLU A 73 -7.29 0.23 -1.26
CA GLU A 73 -6.02 0.85 -1.60
C GLU A 73 -6.20 2.30 -2.04
N ASN A 74 -5.25 3.12 -1.62
CA ASN A 74 -5.03 4.42 -2.22
C ASN A 74 -4.39 4.25 -3.61
N TRP A 75 -4.65 5.21 -4.51
CA TRP A 75 -4.08 5.26 -5.87
C TRP A 75 -4.39 4.05 -6.77
N VAL A 76 -5.64 3.60 -6.73
CA VAL A 76 -6.17 2.70 -7.77
C VAL A 76 -6.12 3.41 -9.12
N GLN A 77 -5.48 2.79 -10.11
CA GLN A 77 -5.47 3.28 -11.49
C GLN A 77 -6.75 2.79 -12.19
N GLU A 78 -7.80 3.62 -12.22
CA GLU A 78 -9.13 3.24 -12.70
C GLU A 78 -9.12 2.64 -14.11
N ASP A 79 -8.31 3.19 -15.01
CA ASP A 79 -8.19 2.73 -16.40
C ASP A 79 -7.63 1.32 -16.56
N THR A 80 -7.02 0.78 -15.49
CA THR A 80 -6.47 -0.58 -15.46
C THR A 80 -7.45 -1.62 -14.93
N ILE A 81 -8.57 -1.20 -14.33
CA ILE A 81 -9.56 -2.08 -13.71
C ILE A 81 -10.20 -2.99 -14.78
N LYS A 82 -10.11 -4.30 -14.56
CA LYS A 82 -10.74 -5.34 -15.37
C LYS A 82 -11.57 -6.22 -14.47
N VAL A 83 -12.87 -6.30 -14.78
CA VAL A 83 -13.82 -7.10 -14.00
C VAL A 83 -14.39 -8.22 -14.86
N LYS A 84 -14.38 -9.43 -14.32
CA LYS A 84 -14.95 -10.63 -14.96
C LYS A 84 -15.66 -11.50 -13.95
N VAL A 85 -16.68 -12.21 -14.39
CA VAL A 85 -17.32 -13.28 -13.63
C VAL A 85 -16.92 -14.61 -14.24
N ARG A 86 -16.36 -15.50 -13.43
CA ARG A 86 -16.06 -16.89 -13.79
C ARG A 86 -17.13 -17.81 -13.22
N ALA A 87 -17.80 -18.55 -14.10
CA ALA A 87 -18.75 -19.59 -13.73
C ALA A 87 -18.11 -20.98 -13.89
N TRP A 88 -18.29 -21.84 -12.90
CA TRP A 88 -17.80 -23.21 -12.87
C TRP A 88 -18.92 -24.20 -13.21
N PHE A 89 -18.62 -25.08 -14.16
CA PHE A 89 -19.46 -26.19 -14.60
C PHE A 89 -18.71 -27.50 -14.34
N GLY A 90 -18.63 -27.89 -13.07
CA GLY A 90 -17.71 -28.97 -12.66
C GLY A 90 -16.25 -28.51 -12.80
N LEU A 91 -15.50 -29.12 -13.71
CA LEU A 91 -14.10 -28.74 -14.01
C LEU A 91 -13.97 -27.71 -15.15
N GLU A 92 -15.03 -27.46 -15.90
CA GLU A 92 -15.03 -26.47 -16.97
C GLU A 92 -15.34 -25.06 -16.43
N THR A 93 -14.69 -24.05 -17.00
CA THR A 93 -14.91 -22.64 -16.63
C THR A 93 -15.38 -21.83 -17.81
N LYS A 94 -16.34 -20.94 -17.58
CA LYS A 94 -16.71 -19.86 -18.52
C LYS A 94 -16.48 -18.51 -17.87
N GLU A 95 -15.94 -17.57 -18.64
CA GLU A 95 -15.74 -16.19 -18.20
C GLU A 95 -16.70 -15.25 -18.93
N TYR A 96 -17.21 -14.27 -18.18
CA TYR A 96 -18.14 -13.25 -18.65
C TYR A 96 -17.59 -11.89 -18.28
N SER A 97 -17.47 -11.00 -19.26
CA SER A 97 -17.21 -9.58 -18.99
C SER A 97 -18.48 -8.93 -18.43
N VAL A 98 -18.30 -7.99 -17.52
CA VAL A 98 -19.39 -7.26 -16.85
C VAL A 98 -19.14 -5.76 -16.91
N GLU A 99 -20.22 -5.00 -16.88
CA GLU A 99 -20.13 -3.54 -16.73
C GLU A 99 -19.84 -3.20 -15.26
N TRP A 100 -19.10 -2.11 -15.06
CA TRP A 100 -18.73 -1.65 -13.73
C TRP A 100 -18.56 -0.12 -13.72
N VAL A 101 -18.65 0.45 -12.53
CA VAL A 101 -18.39 1.87 -12.24
C VAL A 101 -17.59 1.93 -10.94
N PHE A 102 -16.52 2.70 -10.93
CA PHE A 102 -15.71 2.97 -9.74
C PHE A 102 -16.05 4.35 -9.18
N ASP A 103 -16.33 4.41 -7.88
CA ASP A 103 -16.49 5.67 -7.14
C ASP A 103 -15.20 5.97 -6.39
N GLU A 104 -14.41 6.92 -6.89
CA GLU A 104 -13.14 7.35 -6.28
C GLU A 104 -13.32 7.90 -4.86
N TYR A 105 -14.49 8.45 -4.51
CA TYR A 105 -14.69 9.06 -3.19
C TYR A 105 -14.91 8.01 -2.10
N THR A 106 -15.69 6.97 -2.41
CA THR A 106 -15.97 5.88 -1.47
C THR A 106 -15.11 4.63 -1.69
N HIS A 107 -14.28 4.64 -2.74
CA HIS A 107 -13.49 3.51 -3.23
C HIS A 107 -14.35 2.27 -3.53
N ASP A 108 -15.60 2.48 -3.94
CA ASP A 108 -16.51 1.38 -4.26
C ASP A 108 -16.49 1.06 -5.74
N LEU A 109 -16.20 -0.20 -6.07
CA LEU A 109 -16.40 -0.78 -7.37
C LEU A 109 -17.78 -1.45 -7.43
N MET A 110 -18.68 -0.81 -8.17
CA MET A 110 -20.05 -1.27 -8.39
C MET A 110 -20.11 -2.05 -9.70
N ILE A 111 -20.57 -3.30 -9.65
CA ILE A 111 -20.45 -4.25 -10.76
C ILE A 111 -21.83 -4.79 -11.12
N ASP A 112 -22.23 -4.66 -12.38
CA ASP A 112 -23.51 -5.18 -12.87
C ASP A 112 -23.40 -6.67 -13.21
N LEU A 113 -24.14 -7.46 -12.45
CA LEU A 113 -24.25 -8.92 -12.59
C LEU A 113 -25.53 -9.31 -13.36
N THR A 114 -26.32 -8.34 -13.79
CA THR A 114 -27.58 -8.54 -14.51
C THR A 114 -27.33 -9.34 -15.79
N GLY A 115 -27.91 -10.55 -15.83
CA GLY A 115 -27.82 -11.44 -16.99
C GLY A 115 -26.59 -12.36 -17.02
N VAL A 116 -25.71 -12.29 -16.01
CA VAL A 116 -24.53 -13.15 -15.92
C VAL A 116 -24.71 -14.26 -14.89
N ILE A 117 -25.30 -13.94 -13.74
CA ILE A 117 -25.55 -14.91 -12.67
C ILE A 117 -26.97 -15.45 -12.77
N ASP A 118 -27.09 -16.78 -12.66
CA ASP A 118 -28.36 -17.49 -12.56
C ASP A 118 -28.39 -18.37 -11.31
N CYS A 119 -28.95 -17.84 -10.23
CA CYS A 119 -29.07 -18.52 -8.95
C CYS A 119 -30.17 -19.59 -8.94
N CYS A 120 -31.00 -19.67 -9.99
CA CYS A 120 -31.92 -20.80 -10.14
C CYS A 120 -31.17 -22.11 -10.40
N ARG A 121 -29.89 -22.03 -10.78
CA ARG A 121 -29.03 -23.17 -11.06
C ARG A 121 -28.03 -23.41 -9.94
N SER A 122 -28.50 -24.06 -8.87
CA SER A 122 -27.74 -24.39 -7.65
C SER A 122 -26.46 -25.23 -7.84
N CYS A 123 -26.19 -25.72 -9.05
CA CYS A 123 -24.97 -26.47 -9.38
C CYS A 123 -23.82 -25.59 -9.88
N LEU A 124 -24.06 -24.29 -10.14
CA LEU A 124 -23.03 -23.39 -10.65
C LEU A 124 -22.39 -22.62 -9.51
N LYS A 125 -21.06 -22.60 -9.51
CA LYS A 125 -20.29 -21.70 -8.65
C LYS A 125 -19.82 -20.52 -9.46
N TYR A 126 -20.00 -19.32 -8.92
CA TYR A 126 -19.56 -18.07 -9.53
C TYR A 126 -18.49 -17.42 -8.67
N ASP A 127 -17.42 -16.99 -9.33
CA ASP A 127 -16.37 -16.14 -8.76
C ASP A 127 -16.33 -14.83 -9.54
N LEU A 128 -16.31 -13.72 -8.82
CA LEU A 128 -15.97 -12.42 -9.36
C LEU A 128 -14.44 -12.27 -9.32
N ILE A 129 -13.85 -11.86 -10.42
CA ILE A 129 -12.41 -11.61 -10.57
C ILE A 129 -12.25 -10.15 -10.93
N ILE A 130 -11.45 -9.43 -10.14
CA ILE A 130 -11.14 -8.01 -10.34
C ILE A 130 -9.62 -7.90 -10.40
N ASP A 131 -9.11 -7.45 -11.55
CA ASP A 131 -7.71 -7.14 -11.75
C ASP A 131 -7.55 -5.63 -11.84
N TYR A 132 -6.59 -5.04 -11.15
CA TYR A 132 -6.31 -3.60 -11.22
C TYR A 132 -4.88 -3.30 -10.78
N ARG A 133 -4.40 -2.11 -11.10
CA ARG A 133 -3.10 -1.61 -10.62
C ARG A 133 -3.29 -0.59 -9.53
N VAL A 134 -2.39 -0.64 -8.56
CA VAL A 134 -2.17 0.43 -7.59
C VAL A 134 -0.76 0.95 -7.75
N GLY A 135 -0.60 2.26 -7.68
CA GLY A 135 0.69 2.87 -7.95
C GLY A 135 0.57 4.37 -8.06
N THR A 136 1.62 5.08 -7.66
CA THR A 136 1.76 6.51 -7.93
C THR A 136 3.20 6.83 -8.26
N ASP A 137 3.40 7.95 -8.94
CA ASP A 137 4.70 8.57 -9.13
C ASP A 137 5.03 9.64 -8.07
N ASP A 138 4.17 9.88 -7.07
CA ASP A 138 4.37 10.93 -6.05
C ASP A 138 4.27 10.48 -4.59
N ILE A 139 5.22 10.90 -3.76
CA ILE A 139 5.17 10.70 -2.31
C ILE A 139 4.08 11.61 -1.73
N PRO A 140 3.12 11.07 -0.94
CA PRO A 140 2.09 11.87 -0.31
C PRO A 140 2.73 12.84 0.68
N GLU A 141 2.21 14.07 0.76
CA GLU A 141 2.81 15.13 1.59
C GLU A 141 3.04 14.70 3.04
N ASN A 142 2.12 13.90 3.59
CA ASN A 142 2.20 13.37 4.96
C ASN A 142 3.37 12.38 5.13
N LEU A 143 3.67 11.56 4.12
CA LEU A 143 4.79 10.62 4.12
C LEU A 143 6.12 11.29 3.77
N CYS A 144 6.11 12.39 3.03
CA CYS A 144 7.34 13.11 2.72
C CYS A 144 8.11 13.49 4.00
N ARG A 145 7.40 13.89 5.06
CA ARG A 145 7.97 14.15 6.40
C ARG A 145 8.52 12.92 7.09
N TRP A 146 7.91 11.76 6.87
CA TRP A 146 8.40 10.48 7.38
C TRP A 146 9.73 10.11 6.71
N PHE A 147 9.77 10.10 5.37
CA PHE A 147 10.99 9.84 4.60
C PHE A 147 12.11 10.81 4.99
N CYS A 148 11.77 12.10 5.18
CA CYS A 148 12.67 13.11 5.71
C CYS A 148 13.32 12.71 7.04
N SER A 149 12.48 12.28 7.98
CA SER A 149 12.88 11.99 9.35
C SER A 149 13.76 10.73 9.40
N ILE A 150 13.41 9.71 8.62
CA ILE A 150 14.19 8.48 8.49
C ILE A 150 15.52 8.74 7.78
N ALA A 151 15.50 9.46 6.66
CA ALA A 151 16.73 9.83 5.94
C ALA A 151 17.70 10.59 6.84
N LYS A 152 17.22 11.54 7.66
CA LYS A 152 18.05 12.23 8.66
C LYS A 152 18.75 11.28 9.64
N VAL A 153 18.07 10.24 10.11
CA VAL A 153 18.67 9.22 11.00
C VAL A 153 19.79 8.47 10.28
N TYR A 154 19.61 8.19 8.99
CA TYR A 154 20.62 7.51 8.17
C TYR A 154 21.82 8.36 7.81
N MET A 155 21.68 9.69 7.80
CA MET A 155 22.75 10.61 7.43
C MET A 155 23.84 10.77 8.48
N GLN A 156 23.63 10.26 9.71
CA GLN A 156 24.63 10.26 10.79
C GLN A 156 25.37 11.61 10.95
N LEU A 157 24.63 12.72 10.88
CA LEU A 157 25.20 14.07 10.89
C LEU A 157 25.83 14.40 12.25
N GLU A 158 27.04 14.97 12.27
CA GLU A 158 27.64 15.47 13.50
C GLU A 158 26.88 16.72 14.03
N GLU A 159 26.72 16.81 15.35
CA GLU A 159 25.96 17.90 16.01
C GLU A 159 26.46 19.31 15.70
N SER A 160 27.75 19.46 15.37
CA SER A 160 28.34 20.77 15.06
C SER A 160 27.82 21.38 13.76
N ASP A 161 27.30 20.57 12.85
CA ASP A 161 27.16 20.98 11.46
C ASP A 161 25.74 21.45 11.12
N CYS A 162 24.73 21.17 11.94
CA CYS A 162 23.32 21.37 11.54
C CYS A 162 22.36 21.82 12.67
N ALA A 163 22.60 23.00 13.25
CA ALA A 163 21.76 23.59 14.31
C ALA A 163 20.28 23.85 13.92
N ALA A 164 19.96 23.93 12.62
CA ALA A 164 18.60 24.14 12.11
C ALA A 164 17.79 22.85 11.93
N CYS A 165 18.43 21.68 12.05
CA CYS A 165 17.85 20.40 11.64
C CYS A 165 17.32 19.54 12.78
N GLY A 166 17.48 20.03 14.02
CA GLY A 166 17.33 19.27 15.25
C GLY A 166 18.61 18.48 15.53
N SER A 167 19.07 18.48 16.80
CA SER A 167 20.24 17.70 17.18
C SER A 167 19.94 16.21 17.13
N ALA A 168 20.97 15.38 16.91
CA ALA A 168 20.90 13.94 17.21
C ALA A 168 20.40 13.70 18.66
N ASP A 169 20.73 14.63 19.56
CA ASP A 169 20.27 14.68 20.95
C ASP A 169 18.77 14.96 21.16
N SER A 170 18.04 15.42 20.14
CA SER A 170 16.58 15.47 20.17
C SER A 170 15.96 14.06 20.03
N VAL A 171 16.78 13.08 19.68
CA VAL A 171 16.46 11.66 19.49
C VAL A 171 17.38 10.77 20.36
N ALA A 172 18.29 11.34 21.17
CA ALA A 172 19.25 10.56 21.94
C ALA A 172 18.62 9.90 23.16
N ILE A 173 18.76 8.57 23.20
CA ILE A 173 18.54 7.73 24.36
C ILE A 173 19.92 7.44 24.97
N VAL A 174 20.04 7.66 26.27
CA VAL A 174 21.22 7.33 27.07
C VAL A 174 21.45 5.82 27.08
N GLU A 175 22.63 5.37 26.66
CA GLU A 175 23.07 3.98 26.77
C GLU A 175 23.12 3.50 28.23
N THR A 176 22.55 2.31 28.48
CA THR A 176 22.93 1.47 29.62
C THR A 176 23.23 0.08 29.10
N ASP A 177 24.40 -0.44 29.45
CA ASP A 177 25.04 -1.64 28.91
C ASP A 177 24.10 -2.83 28.65
N GLY A 178 24.14 -3.34 27.40
CA GLY A 178 23.46 -4.57 26.96
C GLY A 178 22.51 -4.43 25.76
N THR A 179 22.44 -3.25 25.15
CA THR A 179 21.37 -2.87 24.21
C THR A 179 21.58 -3.35 22.77
N LYS A 180 20.50 -3.92 22.20
CA LYS A 180 20.31 -4.12 20.76
C LYS A 180 20.57 -2.80 20.01
N ASP A 181 21.25 -2.92 18.86
CA ASP A 181 21.55 -1.89 17.86
C ASP A 181 20.72 -0.60 17.98
N LEU A 182 21.36 0.50 18.38
CA LEU A 182 20.72 1.82 18.57
C LEU A 182 20.04 2.32 17.29
N SER A 183 20.59 1.99 16.12
CA SER A 183 20.00 2.34 14.83
C SER A 183 18.63 1.66 14.66
N ALA A 184 18.53 0.37 14.98
CA ALA A 184 17.28 -0.37 14.90
C ALA A 184 16.23 0.13 15.90
N THR A 185 16.66 0.58 17.08
CA THR A 185 15.77 1.11 18.13
C THR A 185 15.18 2.47 17.73
N ILE A 186 15.98 3.36 17.14
CA ILE A 186 15.51 4.67 16.67
C ILE A 186 14.58 4.52 15.47
N LYS A 187 14.91 3.62 14.52
CA LYS A 187 14.01 3.25 13.43
C LYS A 187 12.66 2.79 13.96
N TYR A 188 12.67 1.86 14.93
CA TYR A 188 11.45 1.36 15.56
C TYR A 188 10.59 2.48 16.17
N LEU A 189 11.20 3.45 16.85
CA LEU A 189 10.48 4.57 17.44
C LEU A 189 9.88 5.52 16.39
N ALA A 190 10.63 5.83 15.32
CA ALA A 190 10.13 6.65 14.23
C ALA A 190 8.97 5.95 13.48
N ILE A 191 9.12 4.65 13.20
CA ILE A 191 8.06 3.81 12.63
C ILE A 191 6.83 3.83 13.53
N LYS A 192 7.00 3.64 14.85
CA LYS A 192 5.88 3.69 15.80
C LYS A 192 5.19 5.05 15.88
N TYR A 193 5.96 6.13 15.79
CA TYR A 193 5.40 7.48 15.78
C TYR A 193 4.54 7.74 14.54
N PHE A 194 4.96 7.24 13.37
CA PHE A 194 4.25 7.46 12.12
C PHE A 194 3.29 6.32 11.72
N GLN A 195 3.19 5.25 12.52
CA GLN A 195 2.49 4.00 12.19
C GLN A 195 1.11 4.21 11.57
N GLY A 196 0.30 5.15 12.07
CA GLY A 196 -1.03 5.40 11.50
C GLY A 196 -1.02 5.89 10.05
N VAL A 197 -0.04 6.72 9.69
CA VAL A 197 0.17 7.16 8.30
C VAL A 197 0.79 6.04 7.46
N ILE A 198 1.61 5.19 8.08
CA ILE A 198 2.17 4.00 7.42
C ILE A 198 1.06 3.01 7.03
N ASP A 199 0.17 2.73 7.98
CA ASP A 199 -0.92 1.78 7.80
C ASP A 199 -1.94 2.24 6.75
N GLU A 200 -2.18 3.55 6.61
CA GLU A 200 -3.08 4.14 5.60
C GLU A 200 -2.65 3.82 4.16
N TYR A 201 -1.34 3.77 3.92
CA TYR A 201 -0.77 3.59 2.58
C TYR A 201 -0.12 2.22 2.40
N SER A 202 -0.19 1.37 3.42
CA SER A 202 0.41 0.03 3.38
C SER A 202 -0.49 -0.95 2.65
N LEU A 203 0.13 -1.82 1.84
CA LEU A 203 -0.54 -2.96 1.21
C LEU A 203 -0.66 -4.17 2.15
N CYS A 204 -0.38 -4.01 3.45
CA CYS A 204 -0.41 -5.13 4.39
C CYS A 204 -1.79 -5.76 4.57
N LEU A 205 -2.87 -4.99 4.40
CA LEU A 205 -4.21 -5.55 4.38
C LEU A 205 -4.31 -6.59 3.26
N LEU A 206 -3.93 -6.27 2.02
CA LEU A 206 -3.94 -7.20 0.88
C LEU A 206 -3.13 -8.46 1.12
N LYS A 207 -1.94 -8.35 1.71
CA LYS A 207 -1.11 -9.54 2.02
C LYS A 207 -1.77 -10.44 3.06
N SER A 208 -2.52 -9.86 4.00
CA SER A 208 -3.39 -10.64 4.88
C SER A 208 -4.61 -11.22 4.14
N LEU A 209 -5.00 -10.60 3.01
CA LEU A 209 -6.09 -11.08 2.16
C LEU A 209 -5.69 -12.12 1.11
N GLU A 210 -4.41 -12.17 0.73
CA GLU A 210 -3.84 -13.24 -0.10
C GLU A 210 -3.71 -14.58 0.66
N ASP A 211 -3.91 -14.57 1.99
CA ASP A 211 -3.99 -15.75 2.86
C ASP A 211 -5.45 -16.21 3.12
N TRP A 212 -6.36 -16.00 2.16
CA TRP A 212 -7.78 -16.40 2.29
C TRP A 212 -8.00 -17.91 2.11
N THR A 213 -7.41 -18.66 3.02
CA THR A 213 -8.15 -19.64 3.82
C THR A 213 -8.51 -19.02 5.17
N VAL A 214 -9.56 -18.21 5.24
CA VAL A 214 -10.20 -17.93 6.53
C VAL A 214 -11.69 -18.22 6.44
N VAL A 215 -11.98 -19.42 6.94
CA VAL A 215 -13.25 -19.84 7.53
C VAL A 215 -13.56 -18.91 8.70
N VAL A 216 -14.80 -18.39 8.77
CA VAL A 216 -15.45 -18.09 10.06
C VAL A 216 -16.59 -19.07 10.22
#